data_AF-A0A9X9ACB9-F1
#
_entry.id   AF-A0A9X9ACB9-F1
#
_cell.length_a   1.000
_cell.length_b   1.000
_cell.length_c   1.000
_cell.angle_alpha   90.00
_cell.angle_beta   90.00
_cell.angle_gamma   90.00
#
_symmetry.space_group_name_H-M   'P 1'
#
loop_
_entity.id
_entity.type
_entity.pdbx_description
1 polymer ?
#
loop_
_entity_poly.entity_id
_entity_poly.type
_entity_poly.pdbx_seq_one_letter_code
_entity_poly.pdbx_strand_id
1 'polypeptide(L)'
;MAVKKLLSVFLSFLLLLSFTGTLAQAEETASMSVEKAIQVFKQQGKTKGIVEGYIVGYTQSSSKYTKDPAKFDDTNVAIADSPNETNPDKIMPVQLPKGDVRTAVNVKDHPENIGKKVSLTGTLELYFSNPGLKSVTAYKFQGEGQNRVSDVVASPNGGEVAKGTAVTLTTNTEGATIYYTLDGSNPTNKSVRYNGQIIVNENSVVKAIAEKEGLTSSAISTFSFIIVNNEQVRIHDIQGKSHMSPYNGKKVNNVEGVVTALDKNGFYIEDNQPDNDPATSEGMYVYKKDANVAVGDLIQVDGVVEEYVGPGYAERFETDLTTTEIKASRVAVIAKDQPLPAPIILGENGVKIPDQIIDNDAFGLFDPNEDAIDFYESIEGMRVTMPTPKIITPQKNGNLYVTVKNGGDKIVTQYGTPLLDENQLNPERLSVKVPRDYVAKVGDTFTGDITGVVGYDYGSFRISPITELPAVVDGGFKQVGANIQPRLDKLTVATYNIENFSANKKETTDEKVKALAYSIKY
;
A
#
# COMPACT_ATOMS: atom_id res chain seq x y z
N MET A 1 56.80 -45.22 -11.20
CA MET A 1 55.92 -44.75 -12.29
C MET A 1 54.64 -44.22 -11.66
N ALA A 2 54.58 -43.00 -11.11
CA ALA A 2 54.78 -41.69 -11.73
C ALA A 2 53.71 -41.36 -12.80
N VAL A 3 52.82 -40.43 -12.40
CA VAL A 3 52.12 -39.43 -13.22
C VAL A 3 50.99 -39.89 -14.16
N LYS A 4 49.75 -39.49 -13.83
CA LYS A 4 48.72 -38.95 -14.76
C LYS A 4 47.53 -38.40 -13.96
N LYS A 5 47.45 -37.06 -13.80
CA LYS A 5 46.49 -36.13 -14.46
C LYS A 5 45.11 -36.15 -13.79
N LEU A 6 44.49 -35.05 -13.32
CA LEU A 6 44.64 -33.63 -13.64
C LEU A 6 44.24 -32.79 -12.41
N LEU A 7 45.11 -31.86 -12.03
CA LEU A 7 44.87 -30.79 -11.06
C LEU A 7 44.49 -29.55 -11.87
N SER A 8 43.28 -29.03 -11.71
CA SER A 8 42.86 -27.73 -12.25
C SER A 8 42.48 -26.84 -11.06
N VAL A 9 43.50 -26.36 -10.34
CA VAL A 9 43.36 -25.27 -9.36
C VAL A 9 43.52 -23.97 -10.15
N PHE A 10 42.42 -23.22 -10.26
CA PHE A 10 42.39 -21.92 -10.92
C PHE A 10 43.13 -20.91 -10.04
N LEU A 11 44.19 -20.33 -10.61
CA LEU A 11 44.97 -19.26 -10.00
C LEU A 11 44.28 -17.92 -10.28
N SER A 12 44.18 -17.10 -9.23
CA SER A 12 44.16 -15.63 -9.25
C SER A 12 43.04 -14.91 -10.03
N PHE A 13 42.05 -14.38 -9.30
CA PHE A 13 41.66 -12.98 -9.45
C PHE A 13 41.14 -12.46 -8.10
N LEU A 14 42.02 -11.74 -7.39
CA LEU A 14 41.64 -10.86 -6.31
C LEU A 14 41.07 -9.59 -6.98
N LEU A 15 39.74 -9.50 -7.10
CA LEU A 15 39.06 -8.23 -7.37
C LEU A 15 38.17 -7.92 -6.18
N LEU A 16 38.67 -7.09 -5.27
CA LEU A 16 37.81 -6.28 -4.42
C LEU A 16 36.96 -5.40 -5.35
N LEU A 17 35.69 -5.77 -5.56
CA LEU A 17 34.69 -4.80 -5.98
C LEU A 17 34.32 -3.97 -4.76
N SER A 18 35.09 -2.90 -4.54
CA SER A 18 34.61 -1.72 -3.86
C SER A 18 33.48 -1.14 -4.71
N PHE A 19 32.24 -1.46 -4.37
CA PHE A 19 31.06 -0.74 -4.83
C PHE A 19 31.03 0.62 -4.11
N THR A 20 31.96 1.51 -4.48
CA THR A 20 31.74 2.94 -4.27
C THR A 20 30.69 3.32 -5.30
N GLY A 21 29.45 3.51 -4.84
CA GLY A 21 28.47 4.24 -5.63
C GLY A 21 29.10 5.56 -6.02
N THR A 22 29.44 5.68 -7.30
CA THR A 22 29.71 6.99 -7.90
C THR A 22 28.38 7.73 -7.78
N LEU A 23 28.27 8.56 -6.75
CA LEU A 23 27.45 9.76 -6.80
C LEU A 23 27.71 10.35 -8.17
N ALA A 24 26.67 10.40 -9.01
CA ALA A 24 26.70 11.18 -10.22
C ALA A 24 26.92 12.63 -9.78
N GLN A 25 28.18 13.02 -9.69
CA GLN A 25 28.56 14.41 -9.69
C GLN A 25 28.04 14.92 -11.02
N ALA A 26 26.99 15.74 -10.97
CA ALA A 26 26.59 16.52 -12.13
C ALA A 26 27.86 17.27 -12.57
N GLU A 27 28.46 16.85 -13.69
CA GLU A 27 29.54 17.59 -14.30
C GLU A 27 28.99 18.99 -14.56
N GLU A 28 29.56 19.95 -13.86
CA GLU A 28 29.36 21.36 -14.15
C GLU A 28 29.89 21.57 -15.57
N THR A 29 29.00 21.63 -16.57
CA THR A 29 29.39 21.80 -17.97
C THR A 29 30.20 23.07 -18.09
N ALA A 30 31.53 22.95 -18.21
CA ALA A 30 32.42 24.10 -18.24
C ALA A 30 32.01 25.05 -19.38
N SER A 31 31.88 26.34 -19.07
CA SER A 31 31.54 27.38 -20.04
C SER A 31 32.61 27.47 -21.14
N MET A 32 32.19 27.70 -22.38
CA MET A 32 33.07 27.87 -23.53
C MET A 32 32.99 29.29 -24.10
N SER A 33 34.09 29.79 -24.64
CA SER A 33 34.11 31.05 -25.39
C SER A 33 33.29 30.94 -26.69
N VAL A 34 32.93 32.07 -27.30
CA VAL A 34 32.21 32.12 -28.57
C VAL A 34 32.99 31.42 -29.68
N GLU A 35 34.29 31.68 -29.80
CA GLU A 35 35.16 31.01 -30.78
C GLU A 35 35.17 29.49 -30.57
N LYS A 36 35.33 29.05 -29.32
CA LYS A 36 35.33 27.61 -28.99
C LYS A 36 33.97 26.98 -29.31
N ALA A 37 32.87 27.67 -29.02
CA ALA A 37 31.52 27.18 -29.32
C ALA A 37 31.28 27.02 -30.83
N ILE A 38 31.77 27.96 -31.65
CA ILE A 38 31.75 27.85 -33.11
C ILE A 38 32.53 26.61 -33.58
N GLN A 39 33.72 26.36 -33.02
CA GLN A 39 34.53 25.20 -33.37
C GLN A 39 33.88 23.89 -32.94
N VAL A 40 33.32 23.82 -31.72
CA VAL A 40 32.59 22.66 -31.21
C VAL A 40 31.42 22.33 -32.13
N PHE A 41 30.62 23.32 -32.53
CA PHE A 41 29.53 23.09 -33.47
C PHE A 41 30.02 22.59 -34.84
N LYS A 42 31.12 23.13 -35.37
CA LYS A 42 31.70 22.65 -36.64
C LYS A 42 32.18 21.21 -36.57
N GLN A 43 32.63 20.74 -35.40
CA GLN A 43 33.16 19.40 -35.21
C GLN A 43 32.09 18.37 -34.84
N GLN A 44 31.13 18.75 -33.98
CA GLN A 44 30.20 17.83 -33.32
C GLN A 44 28.74 18.05 -33.77
N GLY A 45 28.45 19.14 -34.47
CA GLY A 45 27.09 19.51 -34.82
C GLY A 45 26.26 19.93 -33.60
N LYS A 46 24.98 19.58 -33.61
CA LYS A 46 24.00 20.07 -32.63
C LYS A 46 24.27 19.53 -31.22
N THR A 47 24.63 20.42 -30.30
CA THR A 47 25.06 20.05 -28.93
C THR A 47 24.60 21.08 -27.90
N LYS A 48 24.27 20.67 -26.67
CA LYS A 48 23.97 21.62 -25.57
C LYS A 48 25.26 22.17 -24.97
N GLY A 49 25.25 23.43 -24.56
CA GLY A 49 26.43 24.04 -23.95
C GLY A 49 26.14 25.39 -23.29
N ILE A 50 27.12 25.84 -22.50
CA ILE A 50 27.14 27.16 -21.87
C ILE A 50 28.16 28.01 -22.63
N VAL A 51 27.69 29.06 -23.32
CA VAL A 51 28.56 29.96 -24.11
C VAL A 51 28.71 31.29 -23.40
N GLU A 52 29.95 31.73 -23.20
CA GLU A 52 30.28 33.02 -22.63
C GLU A 52 30.79 33.97 -23.71
N GLY A 53 30.23 35.19 -23.76
CA GLY A 53 30.62 36.22 -24.72
C GLY A 53 30.11 37.60 -24.33
N TYR A 54 30.62 38.64 -24.97
CA TYR A 54 30.10 40.00 -24.88
C TYR A 54 28.95 40.19 -25.86
N ILE A 55 27.87 40.84 -25.43
CA ILE A 55 26.79 41.23 -26.33
C ILE A 55 27.30 42.37 -27.21
N VAL A 56 27.43 42.12 -28.51
CA VAL A 56 27.99 43.07 -29.48
C VAL A 56 26.95 43.73 -30.37
N GLY A 57 25.68 43.33 -30.28
CA GLY A 57 24.63 43.91 -31.09
C GLY A 57 23.37 43.07 -31.21
N TYR A 58 22.54 43.45 -32.17
CA TYR A 58 21.39 42.70 -32.67
C TYR A 58 21.72 42.09 -34.04
N THR A 59 21.22 40.88 -34.32
CA THR A 59 21.41 40.24 -35.63
C THR A 59 20.13 40.30 -36.47
N GLN A 60 20.29 40.68 -37.74
CA GLN A 60 19.19 40.74 -38.72
C GLN A 60 19.29 39.61 -39.75
N SER A 61 20.48 39.05 -39.97
CA SER A 61 20.72 37.94 -40.89
C SER A 61 22.10 37.31 -40.63
N SER A 62 22.47 36.31 -41.45
CA SER A 62 23.75 35.57 -41.37
C SER A 62 25.02 36.43 -41.40
N SER A 63 24.95 37.69 -41.81
CA SER A 63 26.14 38.54 -41.94
C SER A 63 25.87 39.99 -41.59
N LYS A 64 24.68 40.28 -41.04
CA LYS A 64 24.26 41.64 -40.71
C LYS A 64 24.01 41.76 -39.22
N TYR A 65 24.98 42.36 -38.55
CA TYR A 65 24.92 42.72 -37.14
C TYR A 65 24.87 44.25 -37.03
N THR A 66 24.10 44.75 -36.07
CA THR A 66 23.96 46.19 -35.85
C THR A 66 24.09 46.54 -34.38
N LYS A 67 24.69 47.71 -34.11
CA LYS A 67 24.74 48.36 -32.80
C LYS A 67 23.76 49.54 -32.72
N ASP A 68 22.98 49.78 -33.76
CA ASP A 68 22.02 50.88 -33.87
C ASP A 68 20.73 50.56 -33.09
N PRO A 69 20.43 51.25 -31.97
CA PRO A 69 19.28 50.94 -31.14
C PRO A 69 17.94 51.06 -31.88
N ALA A 70 17.85 51.90 -32.91
CA ALA A 70 16.64 52.04 -33.72
C ALA A 70 16.29 50.79 -34.53
N LYS A 71 17.23 49.83 -34.63
CA LYS A 71 17.09 48.59 -35.40
C LYS A 71 17.04 47.34 -34.52
N PHE A 72 17.07 47.51 -33.20
CA PHE A 72 17.00 46.41 -32.25
C PHE A 72 15.59 45.83 -32.20
N ASP A 73 15.53 44.52 -32.06
CA ASP A 73 14.32 43.82 -31.63
C ASP A 73 14.66 42.92 -30.43
N ASP A 74 13.64 42.38 -29.78
CA ASP A 74 13.78 41.64 -28.53
C ASP A 74 13.99 40.13 -28.72
N THR A 75 14.00 39.64 -29.96
CA THR A 75 14.00 38.20 -30.27
C THR A 75 15.37 37.53 -30.28
N ASN A 76 16.45 38.30 -30.40
CA ASN A 76 17.81 37.77 -30.50
C ASN A 76 18.86 38.79 -30.07
N VAL A 77 20.08 38.31 -29.86
CA VAL A 77 21.28 39.12 -29.69
C VAL A 77 22.45 38.50 -30.47
N ALA A 78 23.50 39.28 -30.69
CA ALA A 78 24.76 38.84 -31.25
C ALA A 78 25.84 38.87 -30.17
N ILE A 79 26.57 37.77 -29.96
CA ILE A 79 27.65 37.68 -28.97
C ILE A 79 29.01 37.40 -29.63
N ALA A 80 30.09 37.87 -29.01
CA ALA A 80 31.47 37.61 -29.45
C ALA A 80 32.45 37.56 -28.28
N ASP A 81 33.66 37.05 -28.50
CA ASP A 81 34.69 36.99 -27.44
C ASP A 81 35.25 38.36 -27.04
N SER A 82 35.06 39.39 -27.87
CA SER A 82 35.46 40.77 -27.61
C SER A 82 34.26 41.73 -27.76
N PRO A 83 34.10 42.73 -26.86
CA PRO A 83 32.97 43.67 -26.93
C PRO A 83 32.97 44.57 -28.18
N ASN A 84 34.12 44.67 -28.86
CA ASN A 84 34.31 45.47 -30.05
C ASN A 84 34.47 44.62 -31.33
N GLU A 85 34.15 43.34 -31.28
CA GLU A 85 34.23 42.46 -32.45
C GLU A 85 33.30 42.93 -33.58
N THR A 86 33.81 42.90 -34.80
CA THR A 86 33.09 43.30 -36.03
C THR A 86 33.17 42.24 -37.12
N ASN A 87 34.03 41.24 -36.99
CA ASN A 87 34.15 40.15 -37.95
C ASN A 87 32.94 39.19 -37.81
N PRO A 88 32.10 39.05 -38.85
CA PRO A 88 30.93 38.15 -38.81
C PRO A 88 31.25 36.69 -38.47
N ASP A 89 32.45 36.19 -38.81
CA ASP A 89 32.86 34.81 -38.54
C ASP A 89 33.16 34.55 -37.06
N LYS A 90 33.32 35.62 -36.27
CA LYS A 90 33.60 35.58 -34.82
C LYS A 90 32.39 35.99 -33.98
N ILE A 91 31.27 36.28 -34.63
CA ILE A 91 30.03 36.70 -33.98
C ILE A 91 29.03 35.54 -34.08
N MET A 92 28.50 35.15 -32.92
CA MET A 92 27.49 34.11 -32.80
C MET A 92 26.10 34.74 -32.61
N PRO A 93 25.12 34.44 -33.48
CA PRO A 93 23.74 34.83 -33.25
C PRO A 93 23.10 33.94 -32.16
N VAL A 94 22.36 34.58 -31.25
CA VAL A 94 21.70 33.91 -30.12
C VAL A 94 20.20 34.21 -30.13
N GLN A 95 19.37 33.17 -30.23
CA GLN A 95 17.91 33.30 -30.15
C GLN A 95 17.48 33.43 -28.68
N LEU A 96 16.57 34.37 -28.40
CA LEU A 96 15.97 34.58 -27.08
C LEU A 96 14.49 34.12 -27.10
N PRO A 97 14.18 32.91 -26.60
CA PRO A 97 12.79 32.45 -26.46
C PRO A 97 11.98 33.36 -25.53
N LYS A 98 10.67 33.43 -25.72
CA LYS A 98 9.78 34.19 -24.81
C LYS A 98 9.90 33.64 -23.38
N GLY A 99 10.18 34.52 -22.42
CA GLY A 99 10.39 34.17 -21.00
C GLY A 99 11.52 35.00 -20.38
N ASP A 100 11.96 34.59 -19.20
CA ASP A 100 12.87 35.37 -18.33
C ASP A 100 14.19 35.76 -19.02
N VAL A 101 14.78 34.86 -19.81
CA VAL A 101 16.02 35.13 -20.55
C VAL A 101 15.82 36.28 -21.54
N ARG A 102 14.72 36.29 -22.31
CA ARG A 102 14.42 37.37 -23.25
C ARG A 102 14.15 38.67 -22.51
N THR A 103 13.35 38.62 -21.46
CA THR A 103 13.06 39.81 -20.65
C THR A 103 14.35 40.46 -20.13
N ALA A 104 15.34 39.68 -19.69
CA ALA A 104 16.56 40.24 -19.11
C ALA A 104 17.67 40.59 -20.10
N VAL A 105 17.84 39.82 -21.18
CA VAL A 105 19.04 39.91 -22.04
C VAL A 105 18.82 40.81 -23.27
N ASN A 106 17.57 40.98 -23.71
CA ASN A 106 17.30 41.60 -25.01
C ASN A 106 17.77 43.07 -25.10
N VAL A 107 18.31 43.47 -26.25
CA VAL A 107 18.92 44.81 -26.41
C VAL A 107 17.91 45.90 -26.77
N LYS A 108 16.68 45.55 -27.17
CA LYS A 108 15.61 46.51 -27.48
C LYS A 108 15.12 47.23 -26.23
N ASP A 109 14.83 46.46 -25.19
CA ASP A 109 14.39 46.98 -23.89
C ASP A 109 15.58 47.33 -22.99
N HIS A 110 16.73 46.67 -23.20
CA HIS A 110 17.97 46.90 -22.45
C HIS A 110 19.16 47.28 -23.36
N PRO A 111 19.16 48.49 -23.97
CA PRO A 111 20.26 48.94 -24.81
C PRO A 111 21.61 49.01 -24.04
N GLU A 112 21.57 49.15 -22.71
CA GLU A 112 22.73 49.10 -21.83
C GLU A 112 23.41 47.72 -21.76
N ASN A 113 22.78 46.66 -22.27
CA ASN A 113 23.37 45.33 -22.32
C ASN A 113 24.45 45.20 -23.39
N ILE A 114 24.50 46.10 -24.38
CA ILE A 114 25.59 46.16 -25.35
C ILE A 114 26.92 46.38 -24.63
N GLY A 115 27.88 45.49 -24.86
CA GLY A 115 29.19 45.50 -24.24
C GLY A 115 29.27 44.77 -22.89
N LYS A 116 28.15 44.31 -22.31
CA LYS A 116 28.19 43.44 -21.13
C LYS A 116 28.59 42.02 -21.53
N LYS A 117 29.37 41.36 -20.67
CA LYS A 117 29.70 39.94 -20.82
C LYS A 117 28.58 39.10 -20.20
N VAL A 118 28.14 38.07 -20.90
CA VAL A 118 27.04 37.19 -20.51
C VAL A 118 27.41 35.73 -20.76
N SER A 119 27.01 34.86 -19.84
CA SER A 119 27.03 33.41 -19.99
C SER A 119 25.62 32.92 -20.28
N LEU A 120 25.43 32.19 -21.38
CA LEU A 120 24.13 31.74 -21.87
C LEU A 120 24.10 30.22 -22.03
N THR A 121 23.12 29.56 -21.44
CA THR A 121 22.93 28.10 -21.56
C THR A 121 21.91 27.81 -22.65
N GLY A 122 22.28 27.04 -23.67
CA GLY A 122 21.39 26.72 -24.78
C GLY A 122 21.86 25.54 -25.61
N THR A 123 21.33 25.45 -26.83
CA THR A 123 21.71 24.43 -27.82
C THR A 123 22.42 25.08 -28.99
N LEU A 124 23.65 24.65 -29.28
CA LEU A 124 24.38 25.01 -30.48
C LEU A 124 23.68 24.40 -31.69
N GLU A 125 23.21 25.23 -32.61
CA GLU A 125 22.61 24.81 -33.87
C GLU A 125 22.70 25.93 -34.91
N LEU A 126 22.32 25.66 -36.16
CA LEU A 126 22.27 26.71 -37.17
C LEU A 126 21.21 27.76 -36.82
N TYR A 127 21.64 29.01 -36.75
CA TYR A 127 20.77 30.17 -36.66
C TYR A 127 21.20 31.22 -37.68
N PHE A 128 20.27 31.62 -38.54
CA PHE A 128 20.58 32.40 -39.75
C PHE A 128 21.71 31.76 -40.59
N SER A 129 21.69 30.44 -40.78
CA SER A 129 22.71 29.70 -41.54
C SER A 129 24.15 29.76 -40.99
N ASN A 130 24.35 30.32 -39.79
CA ASN A 130 25.63 30.31 -39.07
C ASN A 130 25.54 29.45 -37.81
N PRO A 131 26.68 28.98 -37.27
CA PRO A 131 26.75 28.45 -35.91
C PRO A 131 26.19 29.47 -34.90
N GLY A 132 25.08 29.12 -34.27
CA GLY A 132 24.34 29.97 -33.34
C GLY A 132 23.97 29.23 -32.05
N LEU A 133 23.46 29.98 -31.08
CA LEU A 133 22.89 29.40 -29.86
C LEU A 133 21.37 29.61 -29.85
N LYS A 134 20.61 28.54 -29.80
CA LYS A 134 19.14 28.57 -29.76
C LYS A 134 18.60 27.89 -28.52
N SER A 135 17.30 28.04 -28.29
CA SER A 135 16.62 27.46 -27.12
C SER A 135 17.34 27.78 -25.82
N VAL A 136 17.73 29.05 -25.63
CA VAL A 136 18.45 29.48 -24.42
C VAL A 136 17.52 29.39 -23.22
N THR A 137 17.99 28.73 -22.14
CA THR A 137 17.21 28.46 -20.92
C THR A 137 17.72 29.18 -19.68
N ALA A 138 18.96 29.67 -19.69
CA ALA A 138 19.54 30.40 -18.56
C ALA A 138 20.55 31.45 -19.03
N TYR A 139 20.70 32.52 -18.26
CA TYR A 139 21.69 33.58 -18.47
C TYR A 139 22.37 33.98 -17.16
N LYS A 140 23.57 34.56 -17.27
CA LYS A 140 24.28 35.20 -16.16
C LYS A 140 25.18 36.31 -16.70
N PHE A 141 24.95 37.57 -16.34
CA PHE A 141 25.89 38.66 -16.66
C PHE A 141 27.14 38.59 -15.78
N GLN A 142 28.32 38.86 -16.34
CA GLN A 142 29.55 38.99 -15.57
C GLN A 142 29.46 40.26 -14.71
N GLY A 143 29.52 40.09 -13.38
CA GLY A 143 29.37 41.19 -12.41
C GLY A 143 28.00 41.25 -11.71
N GLU A 144 26.98 40.51 -12.19
CA GLU A 144 25.75 40.30 -11.43
C GLU A 144 26.00 39.25 -10.33
N GLY A 145 26.19 39.74 -9.11
CA GLY A 145 26.52 38.95 -7.92
C GLY A 145 27.28 39.71 -6.84
N GLN A 146 27.72 40.96 -7.10
CA GLN A 146 28.48 41.74 -6.11
C GLN A 146 27.59 42.58 -5.17
N ASN A 147 26.27 42.67 -5.39
CA ASN A 147 25.37 43.43 -4.50
C ASN A 147 23.96 42.82 -4.32
N ARG A 148 23.85 41.49 -4.38
CA ARG A 148 22.60 40.74 -4.10
C ARG A 148 22.89 39.51 -3.25
N VAL A 149 22.01 39.23 -2.30
CA VAL A 149 22.05 38.01 -1.48
C VAL A 149 21.86 36.77 -2.35
N SER A 150 22.63 35.72 -2.07
CA SER A 150 22.51 34.42 -2.73
C SER A 150 21.12 33.81 -2.49
N ASP A 151 20.60 33.14 -3.51
CA ASP A 151 19.29 32.50 -3.43
C ASP A 151 19.24 31.44 -2.34
N VAL A 152 18.06 31.28 -1.75
CA VAL A 152 17.83 30.27 -0.71
C VAL A 152 17.82 28.89 -1.38
N VAL A 153 18.46 27.92 -0.75
CA VAL A 153 18.38 26.50 -1.12
C VAL A 153 17.77 25.70 0.02
N ALA A 154 16.99 24.68 -0.31
CA ALA A 154 16.37 23.77 0.65
C ALA A 154 17.01 22.38 0.59
N SER A 155 17.04 21.69 1.72
CA SER A 155 17.40 20.28 1.84
C SER A 155 16.34 19.56 2.68
N PRO A 156 15.55 18.64 2.10
CA PRO A 156 15.43 18.35 0.66
C PRO A 156 14.94 19.57 -0.16
N ASN A 157 15.25 19.60 -1.46
CA ASN A 157 14.96 20.75 -2.36
C ASN A 157 13.57 20.69 -3.04
N GLY A 158 12.66 19.87 -2.51
CA GLY A 158 11.35 19.57 -3.08
C GLY A 158 11.23 18.12 -3.54
N GLY A 159 10.08 17.76 -4.11
CA GLY A 159 9.76 16.42 -4.58
C GLY A 159 8.96 15.59 -3.58
N GLU A 160 8.94 14.28 -3.81
CA GLU A 160 8.28 13.31 -2.93
C GLU A 160 9.11 13.08 -1.67
N VAL A 161 8.49 13.26 -0.50
CA VAL A 161 9.14 13.07 0.81
C VAL A 161 8.18 12.36 1.77
N ALA A 162 8.71 11.63 2.74
CA ALA A 162 7.90 10.98 3.76
C ALA A 162 7.27 12.01 4.71
N LYS A 163 6.11 11.66 5.28
CA LYS A 163 5.46 12.45 6.35
C LYS A 163 6.43 12.69 7.51
N GLY A 164 6.52 13.93 8.00
CA GLY A 164 7.43 14.31 9.08
C GLY A 164 8.84 14.67 8.63
N THR A 165 9.11 14.74 7.31
CA THR A 165 10.43 15.14 6.80
C THR A 165 10.79 16.55 7.26
N ALA A 166 12.01 16.72 7.76
CA ALA A 166 12.56 18.00 8.18
C ALA A 166 13.25 18.71 7.00
N VAL A 167 12.77 19.90 6.65
CA VAL A 167 13.32 20.75 5.59
C VAL A 167 14.21 21.82 6.21
N THR A 168 15.46 21.89 5.72
CA THR A 168 16.44 22.90 6.11
C THR A 168 16.62 23.93 5.01
N LEU A 169 16.58 25.23 5.34
CA LEU A 169 16.83 26.32 4.41
C LEU A 169 18.21 26.93 4.67
N THR A 170 18.98 27.20 3.61
CA THR A 170 20.31 27.81 3.69
C THR A 170 20.54 28.83 2.57
N THR A 171 21.49 29.74 2.76
CA THR A 171 21.97 30.69 1.74
C THR A 171 23.48 30.84 1.87
N ASN A 172 24.18 31.03 0.75
CA ASN A 172 25.64 31.18 0.72
C ASN A 172 26.11 32.59 1.15
N THR A 173 25.20 33.53 1.36
CA THR A 173 25.55 34.86 1.87
C THR A 173 25.62 34.85 3.40
N GLU A 174 26.84 34.83 3.93
CA GLU A 174 27.08 34.84 5.37
C GLU A 174 26.40 36.02 6.06
N GLY A 175 25.70 35.76 7.17
CA GLY A 175 24.97 36.77 7.95
C GLY A 175 23.65 37.24 7.33
N ALA A 176 23.20 36.66 6.22
CA ALA A 176 21.86 36.90 5.69
C ALA A 176 20.78 36.20 6.55
N THR A 177 19.62 36.82 6.66
CA THR A 177 18.44 36.27 7.34
C THR A 177 17.46 35.72 6.30
N ILE A 178 17.01 34.48 6.49
CA ILE A 178 16.03 33.82 5.62
C ILE A 178 14.61 34.04 6.17
N TYR A 179 13.68 34.37 5.29
CA TYR A 179 12.25 34.48 5.56
C TYR A 179 11.47 33.58 4.61
N TYR A 180 10.39 32.97 5.11
CA TYR A 180 9.61 32.02 4.32
C TYR A 180 8.09 32.09 4.58
N THR A 181 7.34 31.46 3.68
CA THR A 181 5.88 31.28 3.74
C THR A 181 5.55 29.83 3.38
N LEU A 182 4.44 29.31 3.94
CA LEU A 182 3.92 27.96 3.70
C LEU A 182 2.55 27.95 3.00
N ASP A 183 1.89 29.12 2.94
CA ASP A 183 0.55 29.31 2.37
C ASP A 183 0.57 29.63 0.87
N GLY A 184 1.75 29.55 0.23
CA GLY A 184 1.95 29.88 -1.18
C GLY A 184 2.05 31.38 -1.49
N SER A 185 1.89 32.27 -0.51
CA SER A 185 2.13 33.71 -0.69
C SER A 185 3.62 34.02 -0.91
N ASN A 186 3.95 35.15 -1.55
CA ASN A 186 5.35 35.53 -1.75
C ASN A 186 5.97 36.05 -0.45
N PRO A 187 7.11 35.51 0.01
CA PRO A 187 7.73 35.92 1.26
C PRO A 187 8.33 37.32 1.15
N THR A 188 8.33 38.04 2.27
CA THR A 188 8.96 39.36 2.47
C THR A 188 9.73 39.34 3.79
N ASN A 189 10.44 40.41 4.11
CA ASN A 189 11.12 40.56 5.41
C ASN A 189 10.21 40.71 6.63
N LYS A 190 8.89 40.72 6.41
CA LYS A 190 7.87 40.63 7.46
C LYS A 190 7.28 39.22 7.60
N SER A 191 7.67 38.28 6.73
CA SER A 191 7.25 36.88 6.79
C SER A 191 7.94 36.15 7.93
N VAL A 192 7.65 34.86 8.09
CA VAL A 192 8.21 34.05 9.18
C VAL A 192 9.73 33.95 9.00
N ARG A 193 10.48 34.39 10.02
CA ARG A 193 11.94 34.24 10.04
C ARG A 193 12.30 32.78 10.25
N TYR A 194 13.16 32.26 9.40
CA TYR A 194 13.69 30.90 9.52
C TYR A 194 14.65 30.80 10.73
N ASN A 195 14.28 29.99 11.72
CA ASN A 195 15.02 29.80 12.98
C ASN A 195 15.13 28.33 13.43
N GLY A 196 14.64 27.39 12.61
CA GLY A 196 14.61 25.96 12.90
C GLY A 196 14.10 25.18 11.69
N GLN A 197 14.19 23.85 11.73
CA GLN A 197 13.71 22.99 10.65
C GLN A 197 12.19 23.16 10.43
N ILE A 198 11.77 23.10 9.16
CA ILE A 198 10.35 23.09 8.78
C ILE A 198 9.92 21.62 8.65
N ILE A 199 8.96 21.18 9.46
CA ILE A 199 8.43 19.82 9.37
C ILE A 199 7.26 19.81 8.38
N VAL A 200 7.36 19.00 7.32
CA VAL A 200 6.28 18.82 6.34
C VAL A 200 5.49 17.54 6.65
N ASN A 201 4.21 17.71 6.97
CA ASN A 201 3.28 16.62 7.30
C ASN A 201 2.18 16.41 6.25
N GLU A 202 2.04 17.36 5.33
CA GLU A 202 1.07 17.35 4.23
C GLU A 202 1.67 18.03 2.99
N ASN A 203 1.02 17.88 1.84
CA ASN A 203 1.47 18.51 0.59
C ASN A 203 1.62 20.02 0.79
N SER A 204 2.83 20.54 0.60
CA SER A 204 3.20 21.89 1.02
C SER A 204 4.06 22.59 -0.02
N VAL A 205 3.95 23.92 -0.10
CA VAL A 205 4.84 24.76 -0.90
C VAL A 205 5.56 25.73 0.02
N VAL A 206 6.88 25.59 0.11
CA VAL A 206 7.74 26.51 0.86
C VAL A 206 8.30 27.54 -0.11
N LYS A 207 7.99 28.81 0.10
CA LYS A 207 8.64 29.91 -0.62
C LYS A 207 9.57 30.67 0.33
N ALA A 208 10.77 30.99 -0.11
CA ALA A 208 11.76 31.65 0.74
C ALA A 208 12.55 32.76 0.03
N ILE A 209 12.94 33.78 0.80
CA ILE A 209 13.93 34.81 0.41
C ILE A 209 14.99 34.94 1.50
N ALA A 210 16.16 35.44 1.13
CA ALA A 210 17.21 35.84 2.06
C ALA A 210 17.51 37.33 1.92
N GLU A 211 17.69 38.00 3.05
CA GLU A 211 18.03 39.43 3.11
C GLU A 211 19.27 39.69 3.96
N LYS A 212 20.03 40.70 3.56
CA LYS A 212 21.16 41.24 4.34
C LYS A 212 21.23 42.73 4.11
N GLU A 213 21.39 43.49 5.20
CA GLU A 213 21.50 44.94 5.14
C GLU A 213 22.62 45.37 4.17
N GLY A 214 22.33 46.36 3.32
CA GLY A 214 23.26 46.86 2.31
C GLY A 214 23.34 46.03 1.03
N LEU A 215 22.68 44.87 0.96
CA LEU A 215 22.55 44.06 -0.25
C LEU A 215 21.10 44.04 -0.75
N THR A 216 20.93 43.82 -2.06
CA THR A 216 19.61 43.51 -2.63
C THR A 216 19.16 42.12 -2.16
N SER A 217 17.89 41.94 -1.80
CA SER A 217 17.34 40.64 -1.39
C SER A 217 17.50 39.57 -2.48
N SER A 218 17.56 38.30 -2.08
CA SER A 218 17.63 37.19 -3.03
C SER A 218 16.38 37.10 -3.91
N ALA A 219 16.42 36.30 -4.98
CA ALA A 219 15.19 35.90 -5.65
C ALA A 219 14.32 35.04 -4.71
N ILE A 220 13.02 34.94 -5.02
CA ILE A 220 12.11 34.03 -4.32
C ILE A 220 12.41 32.61 -4.78
N SER A 221 12.93 31.77 -3.89
CA SER A 221 13.05 30.33 -4.11
C SER A 221 11.72 29.65 -3.77
N THR A 222 11.31 28.67 -4.57
CA THR A 222 10.07 27.89 -4.35
C THR A 222 10.41 26.40 -4.30
N PHE A 223 9.96 25.72 -3.26
CA PHE A 223 10.16 24.28 -3.03
C PHE A 223 8.80 23.62 -2.80
N SER A 224 8.44 22.66 -3.65
CA SER A 224 7.17 21.94 -3.55
C SER A 224 7.41 20.54 -3.00
N PHE A 225 6.67 20.17 -1.96
CA PHE A 225 6.76 18.86 -1.31
C PHE A 225 5.45 18.10 -1.49
N ILE A 226 5.56 16.87 -1.98
CA ILE A 226 4.47 15.91 -2.03
C ILE A 226 4.74 14.88 -0.94
N ILE A 227 3.79 14.70 -0.02
CA ILE A 227 3.91 13.66 1.01
C ILE A 227 3.56 12.32 0.40
N VAL A 228 4.53 11.41 0.44
CA VAL A 228 4.30 9.99 0.22
C VAL A 228 4.14 9.34 1.59
N ASN A 229 2.96 8.79 1.87
CA ASN A 229 2.77 7.95 3.04
C ASN A 229 3.49 6.63 2.78
N ASN A 230 4.70 6.52 3.32
CA ASN A 230 5.51 5.29 3.30
C ASN A 230 5.17 4.34 4.47
N GLU A 231 4.08 4.59 5.21
CA GLU A 231 3.56 3.59 6.13
C GLU A 231 3.06 2.42 5.27
N GLN A 232 3.73 1.29 5.42
CA GLN A 232 3.38 0.04 4.76
C GLN A 232 1.97 -0.34 5.22
N VAL A 233 1.03 -0.43 4.29
CA VAL A 233 -0.33 -0.89 4.57
C VAL A 233 -0.25 -2.31 5.15
N ARG A 234 -0.80 -2.49 6.35
CA ARG A 234 -0.83 -3.76 7.08
C ARG A 234 -2.18 -4.43 6.96
N ILE A 235 -2.27 -5.67 7.43
CA ILE A 235 -3.50 -6.44 7.30
C ILE A 235 -4.64 -5.80 8.11
N HIS A 236 -4.39 -5.34 9.34
CA HIS A 236 -5.38 -4.61 10.14
C HIS A 236 -5.87 -3.31 9.47
N ASP A 237 -5.02 -2.61 8.70
CA ASP A 237 -5.45 -1.42 7.97
C ASP A 237 -6.44 -1.79 6.85
N ILE A 238 -6.19 -2.92 6.19
CA ILE A 238 -7.03 -3.45 5.11
C ILE A 238 -8.35 -3.94 5.68
N GLN A 239 -8.33 -4.70 6.77
CA GLN A 239 -9.54 -5.19 7.42
C GLN A 239 -10.37 -4.02 7.98
N GLY A 240 -9.75 -3.18 8.80
CA GLY A 240 -10.44 -2.07 9.46
C GLY A 240 -11.45 -2.54 10.52
N LYS A 241 -12.24 -1.59 11.03
CA LYS A 241 -13.20 -1.77 12.14
C LYS A 241 -14.63 -1.68 11.63
N SER A 242 -14.98 -2.57 10.72
CA SER A 242 -16.21 -2.49 9.91
C SER A 242 -16.41 -3.81 9.18
N HIS A 243 -17.66 -4.16 8.86
CA HIS A 243 -18.03 -5.30 7.99
C HIS A 243 -17.67 -5.11 6.50
N MET A 244 -17.07 -3.98 6.17
CA MET A 244 -16.51 -3.70 4.86
C MET A 244 -15.16 -3.01 5.03
N SER A 245 -14.18 -3.52 4.31
CA SER A 245 -12.83 -3.00 4.24
C SER A 245 -12.81 -1.53 3.79
N PRO A 246 -12.06 -0.64 4.49
CA PRO A 246 -11.78 0.71 3.99
C PRO A 246 -10.89 0.70 2.74
N TYR A 247 -10.35 -0.47 2.34
CA TYR A 247 -9.55 -0.67 1.15
C TYR A 247 -10.31 -1.34 0.00
N ASN A 248 -11.61 -1.65 0.14
CA ASN A 248 -12.37 -2.26 -0.96
C ASN A 248 -12.21 -1.50 -2.29
N GLY A 249 -11.81 -2.22 -3.34
CA GLY A 249 -11.53 -1.70 -4.68
C GLY A 249 -10.20 -0.96 -4.82
N LYS A 250 -9.42 -0.77 -3.75
CA LYS A 250 -8.12 -0.09 -3.78
C LYS A 250 -6.98 -1.06 -4.07
N LYS A 251 -5.93 -0.53 -4.68
CA LYS A 251 -4.67 -1.25 -4.87
C LYS A 251 -3.83 -1.18 -3.60
N VAL A 252 -3.27 -2.30 -3.22
CA VAL A 252 -2.28 -2.42 -2.14
C VAL A 252 -0.99 -3.03 -2.69
N ASN A 253 0.15 -2.63 -2.14
CA ASN A 253 1.47 -3.09 -2.57
C ASN A 253 2.31 -3.46 -1.35
N ASN A 254 3.09 -4.53 -1.48
CA ASN A 254 3.99 -5.04 -0.45
C ASN A 254 3.30 -5.31 0.90
N VAL A 255 2.05 -5.78 0.89
CA VAL A 255 1.37 -6.22 2.12
C VAL A 255 2.09 -7.47 2.61
N GLU A 256 2.60 -7.46 3.84
CA GLU A 256 3.32 -8.57 4.43
C GLU A 256 2.42 -9.46 5.29
N GLY A 257 2.68 -10.75 5.28
CA GLY A 257 2.02 -11.71 6.16
C GLY A 257 2.65 -13.10 6.05
N VAL A 258 2.52 -13.89 7.12
CA VAL A 258 2.96 -15.29 7.15
C VAL A 258 1.81 -16.16 6.65
N VAL A 259 2.07 -17.06 5.70
CA VAL A 259 1.08 -18.04 5.22
C VAL A 259 0.74 -19.02 6.34
N THR A 260 -0.53 -19.05 6.74
CA THR A 260 -1.00 -19.84 7.88
C THR A 260 -1.85 -21.04 7.48
N ALA A 261 -2.51 -20.98 6.33
CA ALA A 261 -3.29 -22.09 5.78
C ALA A 261 -3.38 -22.01 4.25
N LEU A 262 -3.48 -23.17 3.59
CA LEU A 262 -3.67 -23.25 2.15
C LEU A 262 -5.12 -23.58 1.81
N ASP A 263 -5.64 -22.97 0.74
CA ASP A 263 -6.94 -23.29 0.16
C ASP A 263 -6.80 -23.70 -1.33
N LYS A 264 -7.85 -24.28 -1.89
CA LYS A 264 -7.92 -24.67 -3.30
C LYS A 264 -7.66 -23.49 -4.27
N ASN A 265 -8.11 -22.28 -3.93
CA ASN A 265 -8.05 -21.12 -4.82
C ASN A 265 -7.07 -20.04 -4.35
N GLY A 266 -6.43 -20.23 -3.20
CA GLY A 266 -5.66 -19.20 -2.53
C GLY A 266 -5.07 -19.73 -1.23
N PHE A 267 -4.85 -18.85 -0.28
CA PHE A 267 -4.28 -19.18 1.02
C PHE A 267 -4.56 -18.04 2.00
N TYR A 268 -4.46 -18.34 3.29
CA TYR A 268 -4.60 -17.37 4.36
C TYR A 268 -3.23 -16.91 4.81
N ILE A 269 -3.12 -15.62 5.11
CA ILE A 269 -1.96 -15.03 5.77
C ILE A 269 -2.40 -14.36 7.07
N GLU A 270 -1.50 -14.33 8.04
CA GLU A 270 -1.65 -13.50 9.24
C GLU A 270 -0.49 -12.51 9.33
N ASP A 271 -0.75 -11.33 9.89
CA ASP A 271 0.24 -10.28 10.06
C ASP A 271 1.39 -10.75 10.97
N ASN A 272 2.62 -10.47 10.55
CA ASN A 272 3.84 -10.83 11.29
C ASN A 272 4.21 -9.83 12.39
N GLN A 273 3.54 -8.67 12.46
CA GLN A 273 3.64 -7.70 13.54
C GLN A 273 2.23 -7.11 13.76
N PRO A 274 1.33 -7.91 14.35
CA PRO A 274 -0.05 -7.51 14.59
C PRO A 274 -0.12 -6.31 15.55
N ASP A 275 -1.20 -5.55 15.47
CA ASP A 275 -1.52 -4.54 16.47
C ASP A 275 -2.11 -5.19 17.74
N ASN A 276 -2.69 -4.38 18.64
CA ASN A 276 -3.34 -4.88 19.86
C ASN A 276 -4.83 -4.51 19.89
N ASP A 277 -5.42 -4.20 18.75
CA ASP A 277 -6.79 -3.72 18.65
C ASP A 277 -7.72 -4.91 18.34
N PRO A 278 -8.57 -5.32 19.29
CA PRO A 278 -9.47 -6.46 19.08
C PRO A 278 -10.56 -6.17 18.05
N ALA A 279 -10.67 -4.95 17.52
CA ALA A 279 -11.63 -4.59 16.49
C ALA A 279 -11.08 -4.66 15.07
N THR A 280 -9.84 -5.11 14.88
CA THR A 280 -9.24 -5.32 13.56
C THR A 280 -8.69 -6.73 13.45
N SER A 281 -9.06 -7.41 12.36
CA SER A 281 -8.47 -8.72 12.06
C SER A 281 -7.03 -8.58 11.58
N GLU A 282 -6.20 -9.52 12.03
CA GLU A 282 -4.83 -9.69 11.56
C GLU A 282 -4.71 -10.81 10.53
N GLY A 283 -5.83 -11.41 10.14
CA GLY A 283 -5.93 -12.44 9.11
C GLY A 283 -6.38 -11.85 7.77
N MET A 284 -5.94 -12.45 6.67
CA MET A 284 -6.33 -12.03 5.32
C MET A 284 -6.37 -13.24 4.39
N TYR A 285 -7.42 -13.35 3.58
CA TYR A 285 -7.43 -14.30 2.48
C TYR A 285 -6.78 -13.71 1.23
N VAL A 286 -5.90 -14.48 0.59
CA VAL A 286 -5.22 -14.08 -0.64
C VAL A 286 -5.68 -14.98 -1.78
N TYR A 287 -6.47 -14.42 -2.69
CA TYR A 287 -6.95 -15.13 -3.87
C TYR A 287 -5.85 -15.20 -4.93
N LYS A 288 -5.11 -16.32 -4.95
CA LYS A 288 -4.08 -16.63 -5.96
C LYS A 288 -3.77 -18.13 -6.04
N LYS A 289 -4.46 -18.83 -6.94
CA LYS A 289 -4.33 -20.29 -7.12
C LYS A 289 -2.91 -20.80 -7.37
N ASP A 290 -2.10 -20.07 -8.14
CA ASP A 290 -0.77 -20.51 -8.58
C ASP A 290 0.35 -19.67 -7.92
N ALA A 291 0.28 -19.46 -6.60
CA ALA A 291 1.29 -18.66 -5.88
C ALA A 291 2.54 -19.47 -5.47
N ASN A 292 2.46 -20.81 -5.46
CA ASN A 292 3.54 -21.72 -5.03
C ASN A 292 4.16 -21.33 -3.67
N VAL A 293 3.30 -21.14 -2.67
CA VAL A 293 3.65 -20.83 -1.28
C VAL A 293 3.41 -22.04 -0.38
N ALA A 294 4.09 -22.08 0.77
CA ALA A 294 3.89 -23.07 1.83
C ALA A 294 3.52 -22.39 3.14
N VAL A 295 2.85 -23.12 4.04
CA VAL A 295 2.61 -22.66 5.42
C VAL A 295 3.96 -22.35 6.09
N GLY A 296 4.07 -21.19 6.72
CA GLY A 296 5.31 -20.67 7.31
C GLY A 296 6.14 -19.79 6.36
N ASP A 297 5.76 -19.64 5.09
CA ASP A 297 6.37 -18.64 4.22
C ASP A 297 5.93 -17.24 4.64
N LEU A 298 6.88 -16.32 4.87
CA LEU A 298 6.61 -14.89 4.94
C LEU A 298 6.64 -14.34 3.52
N ILE A 299 5.56 -13.66 3.13
CA ILE A 299 5.35 -13.18 1.78
C ILE A 299 5.10 -11.68 1.74
N GLN A 300 5.32 -11.08 0.56
CA GLN A 300 4.81 -9.78 0.16
C GLN A 300 3.78 -9.94 -0.96
N VAL A 301 2.63 -9.29 -0.80
CA VAL A 301 1.50 -9.37 -1.73
C VAL A 301 1.19 -7.99 -2.31
N ASP A 302 1.05 -7.94 -3.63
CA ASP A 302 0.47 -6.79 -4.34
C ASP A 302 -0.84 -7.23 -4.97
N GLY A 303 -1.87 -6.39 -4.91
CA GLY A 303 -3.19 -6.76 -5.43
C GLY A 303 -4.21 -5.65 -5.35
N VAL A 304 -5.45 -6.04 -5.59
CA VAL A 304 -6.64 -5.23 -5.32
C VAL A 304 -7.39 -5.90 -4.19
N VAL A 305 -7.79 -5.11 -3.19
CA VAL A 305 -8.66 -5.60 -2.12
C VAL A 305 -10.10 -5.66 -2.65
N GLU A 306 -10.78 -6.77 -2.45
CA GLU A 306 -12.16 -7.00 -2.88
C GLU A 306 -13.01 -7.50 -1.70
N GLU A 307 -14.23 -6.99 -1.61
CA GLU A 307 -15.28 -7.60 -0.80
C GLU A 307 -15.90 -8.76 -1.58
N TYR A 308 -15.63 -9.99 -1.15
CA TYR A 308 -16.03 -11.19 -1.87
C TYR A 308 -17.26 -11.85 -1.22
N VAL A 309 -18.34 -11.98 -1.98
CA VAL A 309 -19.50 -12.79 -1.55
C VAL A 309 -19.20 -14.27 -1.79
N GLY A 310 -18.92 -14.98 -0.69
CA GLY A 310 -18.64 -16.41 -0.65
C GLY A 310 -19.79 -17.30 -1.14
N PRO A 311 -19.58 -18.61 -1.32
CA PRO A 311 -20.64 -19.57 -1.65
C PRO A 311 -21.82 -19.46 -0.67
N GLY A 312 -23.04 -19.46 -1.19
CA GLY A 312 -24.24 -19.30 -0.38
C GLY A 312 -25.53 -19.66 -1.11
N TYR A 313 -26.66 -19.32 -0.51
CA TYR A 313 -27.99 -19.51 -1.10
C TYR A 313 -28.26 -18.50 -2.24
N ALA A 314 -29.42 -18.58 -2.89
CA ALA A 314 -29.70 -17.76 -4.07
C ALA A 314 -29.69 -16.25 -3.76
N GLU A 315 -30.12 -15.91 -2.54
CA GLU A 315 -30.25 -14.60 -1.92
C GLU A 315 -28.97 -14.07 -1.28
N ARG A 316 -27.84 -14.79 -1.38
CA ARG A 316 -26.57 -14.43 -0.70
C ARG A 316 -26.10 -13.01 -1.01
N PHE A 317 -26.33 -12.50 -2.23
CA PHE A 317 -25.92 -11.14 -2.60
C PHE A 317 -26.73 -10.03 -1.91
N GLU A 318 -27.82 -10.39 -1.22
CA GLU A 318 -28.69 -9.48 -0.49
C GLU A 318 -28.58 -9.68 1.03
N THR A 319 -28.07 -10.83 1.49
CA THR A 319 -28.20 -11.29 2.89
C THR A 319 -26.90 -11.74 3.53
N ASP A 320 -25.91 -12.17 2.74
CA ASP A 320 -24.65 -12.68 3.27
C ASP A 320 -23.65 -11.52 3.44
N LEU A 321 -22.83 -11.59 4.51
CA LEU A 321 -21.64 -10.77 4.64
C LEU A 321 -20.63 -11.12 3.54
N THR A 322 -19.74 -10.17 3.26
CA THR A 322 -18.60 -10.36 2.38
C THR A 322 -17.38 -10.77 3.19
N THR A 323 -16.44 -11.44 2.55
CA THR A 323 -15.10 -11.70 3.09
C THR A 323 -14.14 -10.74 2.44
N THR A 324 -13.30 -10.09 3.24
CA THR A 324 -12.24 -9.23 2.74
C THR A 324 -11.11 -10.09 2.18
N GLU A 325 -10.79 -9.92 0.90
CA GLU A 325 -9.68 -10.65 0.27
C GLU A 325 -8.76 -9.74 -0.56
N ILE A 326 -7.49 -10.14 -0.67
CA ILE A 326 -6.56 -9.56 -1.66
C ILE A 326 -6.55 -10.46 -2.89
N LYS A 327 -7.04 -9.94 -4.00
CA LYS A 327 -6.85 -10.53 -5.32
C LYS A 327 -5.46 -10.21 -5.82
N ALA A 328 -4.54 -11.13 -5.56
CA ALA A 328 -3.13 -10.86 -5.77
C ALA A 328 -2.75 -10.82 -7.25
N SER A 329 -2.07 -9.74 -7.62
CA SER A 329 -1.35 -9.61 -8.89
C SER A 329 0.10 -10.11 -8.78
N ARG A 330 0.69 -10.01 -7.58
CA ARG A 330 2.04 -10.51 -7.28
C ARG A 330 2.05 -11.13 -5.88
N VAL A 331 2.74 -12.26 -5.75
CA VAL A 331 3.09 -12.87 -4.47
C VAL A 331 4.59 -13.16 -4.52
N ALA A 332 5.35 -12.65 -3.55
CA ALA A 332 6.78 -12.87 -3.43
C ALA A 332 7.10 -13.45 -2.06
N VAL A 333 7.73 -14.62 -2.02
CA VAL A 333 8.24 -15.21 -0.77
C VAL A 333 9.52 -14.48 -0.38
N ILE A 334 9.53 -13.83 0.78
CA ILE A 334 10.67 -13.05 1.29
C ILE A 334 11.44 -13.79 2.39
N ALA A 335 10.78 -14.70 3.13
CA ALA A 335 11.44 -15.64 4.03
C ALA A 335 10.62 -16.95 4.12
N LYS A 336 11.26 -18.03 4.57
CA LYS A 336 10.65 -19.36 4.72
C LYS A 336 10.72 -19.83 6.16
N ASP A 337 9.92 -20.84 6.49
CA ASP A 337 9.94 -21.55 7.78
C ASP A 337 9.83 -20.59 8.98
N GLN A 338 9.06 -19.51 8.83
CA GLN A 338 8.79 -18.56 9.90
C GLN A 338 7.84 -19.19 10.92
N PRO A 339 7.99 -18.85 12.22
CA PRO A 339 7.00 -19.21 13.22
C PRO A 339 5.66 -18.59 12.82
N LEU A 340 4.60 -19.38 12.92
CA LEU A 340 3.25 -18.85 12.71
C LEU A 340 2.87 -17.97 13.92
N PRO A 341 2.09 -16.90 13.74
CA PRO A 341 1.49 -16.19 14.87
C PRO A 341 0.72 -17.13 15.80
N ALA A 342 0.53 -16.77 17.07
CA ALA A 342 -0.23 -17.61 17.98
C ALA A 342 -1.72 -17.56 17.61
N PRO A 343 -2.43 -18.70 17.52
CA PRO A 343 -3.87 -18.68 17.27
C PRO A 343 -4.62 -18.09 18.48
N ILE A 344 -5.77 -17.46 18.21
CA ILE A 344 -6.65 -16.97 19.28
C ILE A 344 -7.31 -18.17 19.96
N ILE A 345 -7.11 -18.32 21.27
CA ILE A 345 -7.80 -19.34 22.06
C ILE A 345 -9.20 -18.82 22.38
N LEU A 346 -10.24 -19.55 21.99
CA LEU A 346 -11.63 -19.16 22.24
C LEU A 346 -12.14 -19.72 23.57
N GLY A 347 -12.94 -18.91 24.28
CA GLY A 347 -13.64 -19.30 25.49
C GLY A 347 -13.05 -18.73 26.79
N GLU A 348 -13.45 -19.31 27.91
CA GLU A 348 -13.24 -18.80 29.28
C GLU A 348 -11.77 -18.52 29.64
N ASN A 349 -10.84 -19.32 29.11
CA ASN A 349 -9.40 -19.20 29.37
C ASN A 349 -8.64 -18.46 28.25
N GLY A 350 -9.36 -17.84 27.32
CA GLY A 350 -8.81 -17.08 26.21
C GLY A 350 -9.68 -15.87 25.93
N VAL A 351 -10.00 -15.64 24.67
CA VAL A 351 -10.93 -14.59 24.26
C VAL A 351 -12.35 -15.10 24.44
N LYS A 352 -13.08 -14.45 25.35
CA LYS A 352 -14.49 -14.74 25.60
C LYS A 352 -15.31 -14.30 24.38
N ILE A 353 -16.16 -15.18 23.89
CA ILE A 353 -17.08 -14.89 22.79
C ILE A 353 -18.30 -14.15 23.38
N PRO A 354 -18.80 -13.05 22.76
CA PRO A 354 -20.08 -12.49 23.16
C PRO A 354 -21.18 -13.55 23.09
N ASP A 355 -21.96 -13.70 24.15
CA ASP A 355 -22.83 -14.86 24.38
C ASP A 355 -24.30 -14.51 24.62
N GLN A 356 -24.70 -13.27 24.31
CA GLN A 356 -26.06 -12.76 24.50
C GLN A 356 -26.58 -12.05 23.25
N ILE A 357 -25.83 -11.06 22.76
CA ILE A 357 -26.26 -10.17 21.69
C ILE A 357 -25.60 -10.61 20.37
N ILE A 358 -26.42 -10.74 19.32
CA ILE A 358 -25.92 -10.98 17.97
C ILE A 358 -25.53 -9.64 17.34
N ASP A 359 -26.50 -8.73 17.30
CA ASP A 359 -26.44 -7.36 16.82
C ASP A 359 -27.62 -6.63 17.47
N ASN A 360 -27.39 -5.45 18.06
CA ASN A 360 -28.46 -4.66 18.71
C ASN A 360 -28.75 -3.32 18.04
N ASP A 361 -27.93 -2.92 17.05
CA ASP A 361 -27.99 -1.61 16.42
C ASP A 361 -28.00 -1.64 14.88
N ALA A 362 -28.21 -2.81 14.29
CA ALA A 362 -28.27 -3.03 12.85
C ALA A 362 -26.98 -2.59 12.14
N PHE A 363 -25.84 -3.08 12.64
CA PHE A 363 -24.49 -2.79 12.16
C PHE A 363 -24.09 -1.31 12.30
N GLY A 364 -24.54 -0.66 13.36
CA GLY A 364 -24.26 0.74 13.65
C GLY A 364 -22.81 0.96 14.09
N LEU A 365 -22.53 0.74 15.37
CA LEU A 365 -21.20 0.79 15.95
C LEU A 365 -20.55 -0.58 15.88
N PHE A 366 -19.34 -0.65 15.32
CA PHE A 366 -18.56 -1.88 15.33
C PHE A 366 -17.96 -2.12 16.75
N ASP A 367 -18.60 -2.96 17.55
CA ASP A 367 -18.22 -3.36 18.91
C ASP A 367 -18.14 -4.88 19.11
N PRO A 368 -16.97 -5.49 18.83
CA PRO A 368 -16.68 -6.90 19.06
C PRO A 368 -16.83 -7.41 20.50
N ASN A 369 -16.94 -6.52 21.49
CA ASN A 369 -17.11 -6.94 22.88
C ASN A 369 -18.57 -7.15 23.25
N GLU A 370 -19.50 -6.51 22.53
CA GLU A 370 -20.94 -6.59 22.76
C GLU A 370 -21.60 -7.49 21.71
N ASP A 371 -21.31 -7.25 20.44
CA ASP A 371 -22.00 -7.87 19.32
C ASP A 371 -21.19 -9.04 18.78
N ALA A 372 -21.82 -10.22 18.79
CA ALA A 372 -21.14 -11.43 18.35
C ALA A 372 -20.82 -11.41 16.85
N ILE A 373 -21.61 -10.71 16.03
CA ILE A 373 -21.34 -10.60 14.59
C ILE A 373 -20.03 -9.83 14.34
N ASP A 374 -19.84 -8.71 15.04
CA ASP A 374 -18.63 -7.89 15.01
C ASP A 374 -17.43 -8.66 15.56
N PHE A 375 -17.64 -9.46 16.61
CA PHE A 375 -16.61 -10.35 17.13
C PHE A 375 -16.07 -11.28 16.07
N TYR A 376 -16.94 -12.00 15.35
CA TYR A 376 -16.47 -12.94 14.34
C TYR A 376 -15.86 -12.23 13.12
N GLU A 377 -16.37 -11.06 12.75
CA GLU A 377 -15.80 -10.21 11.70
C GLU A 377 -14.38 -9.75 12.09
N SER A 378 -14.17 -9.32 13.34
CA SER A 378 -12.89 -8.85 13.85
C SER A 378 -11.79 -9.92 13.89
N ILE A 379 -12.13 -11.19 13.68
CA ILE A 379 -11.18 -12.31 13.62
C ILE A 379 -11.24 -13.06 12.28
N GLU A 380 -11.88 -12.49 11.25
CA GLU A 380 -11.99 -13.11 9.93
C GLU A 380 -10.61 -13.44 9.35
N GLY A 381 -10.43 -14.66 8.85
CA GLY A 381 -9.17 -15.12 8.26
C GLY A 381 -8.07 -15.46 9.26
N MET A 382 -8.27 -15.19 10.56
CA MET A 382 -7.34 -15.58 11.62
C MET A 382 -7.51 -17.04 12.02
N ARG A 383 -6.44 -17.65 12.53
CA ARG A 383 -6.53 -18.94 13.21
C ARG A 383 -7.06 -18.78 14.63
N VAL A 384 -8.02 -19.64 14.94
CA VAL A 384 -8.59 -19.80 16.28
C VAL A 384 -8.41 -21.23 16.77
N THR A 385 -8.27 -21.39 18.08
CA THR A 385 -8.22 -22.69 18.77
C THR A 385 -9.44 -22.82 19.68
N MET A 386 -10.23 -23.86 19.46
CA MET A 386 -11.33 -24.27 20.32
C MET A 386 -10.84 -25.35 21.31
N PRO A 387 -10.82 -25.08 22.63
CA PRO A 387 -10.35 -26.05 23.61
C PRO A 387 -11.37 -27.17 23.84
N THR A 388 -10.99 -28.42 23.53
CA THR A 388 -11.82 -29.64 23.71
C THR A 388 -13.33 -29.45 23.48
N PRO A 389 -13.76 -29.03 22.28
CA PRO A 389 -15.14 -28.60 22.06
C PRO A 389 -16.16 -29.75 22.22
N LYS A 390 -17.35 -29.40 22.69
CA LYS A 390 -18.48 -30.32 22.85
C LYS A 390 -19.44 -30.23 21.66
N ILE A 391 -19.87 -31.37 21.14
CA ILE A 391 -20.77 -31.45 19.99
C ILE A 391 -22.21 -31.27 20.45
N ILE A 392 -22.90 -30.29 19.87
CA ILE A 392 -24.25 -29.88 20.31
C ILE A 392 -25.35 -30.17 19.28
N THR A 393 -24.98 -30.53 18.05
CA THR A 393 -25.90 -30.99 16.99
C THR A 393 -25.31 -32.17 16.23
N PRO A 394 -26.13 -33.02 15.57
CA PRO A 394 -25.62 -33.88 14.51
C PRO A 394 -25.01 -33.03 13.39
N GLN A 395 -24.10 -33.64 12.63
CA GLN A 395 -23.58 -33.04 11.41
C GLN A 395 -24.69 -32.84 10.37
N LYS A 396 -24.66 -31.72 9.65
CA LYS A 396 -25.51 -31.49 8.45
C LYS A 396 -24.74 -30.73 7.38
N ASN A 397 -24.70 -31.26 6.16
CA ASN A 397 -24.09 -30.62 4.98
C ASN A 397 -22.59 -30.25 5.11
N GLY A 398 -21.84 -30.93 5.98
CA GLY A 398 -20.45 -30.58 6.29
C GLY A 398 -20.30 -29.56 7.42
N ASN A 399 -21.39 -29.18 8.09
CA ASN A 399 -21.37 -28.31 9.26
C ASN A 399 -21.65 -29.14 10.53
N LEU A 400 -20.80 -28.97 11.53
CA LEU A 400 -20.94 -29.55 12.85
C LEU A 400 -20.94 -28.41 13.88
N TYR A 401 -22.00 -28.26 14.65
CA TYR A 401 -22.04 -27.23 15.69
C TYR A 401 -21.46 -27.76 17.00
N VAL A 402 -20.60 -26.94 17.59
CA VAL A 402 -19.94 -27.21 18.85
C VAL A 402 -20.05 -26.03 19.80
N THR A 403 -19.71 -26.26 21.07
CA THR A 403 -19.49 -25.22 22.07
C THR A 403 -18.17 -25.44 22.78
N VAL A 404 -17.57 -24.34 23.23
CA VAL A 404 -16.46 -24.33 24.19
C VAL A 404 -16.96 -23.77 25.51
N LYS A 405 -16.22 -23.99 26.59
CA LYS A 405 -16.51 -23.28 27.84
C LYS A 405 -16.25 -21.79 27.62
N ASN A 406 -17.27 -20.96 27.81
CA ASN A 406 -17.19 -19.52 27.54
C ASN A 406 -17.42 -18.66 28.81
N GLY A 407 -17.46 -19.30 29.98
CA GLY A 407 -17.91 -18.67 31.23
C GLY A 407 -19.44 -18.47 31.25
N GLY A 408 -19.98 -18.17 32.43
CA GLY A 408 -21.42 -17.96 32.64
C GLY A 408 -22.24 -19.24 32.82
N ASP A 409 -23.41 -19.11 33.45
CA ASP A 409 -24.34 -20.21 33.69
C ASP A 409 -25.38 -20.28 32.56
N LYS A 410 -25.13 -21.13 31.56
CA LYS A 410 -26.11 -21.41 30.51
C LYS A 410 -27.01 -22.58 30.88
N ILE A 411 -28.30 -22.43 30.63
CA ILE A 411 -29.23 -23.55 30.72
C ILE A 411 -28.99 -24.44 29.50
N VAL A 412 -28.55 -25.66 29.73
CA VAL A 412 -28.26 -26.65 28.69
C VAL A 412 -29.20 -27.84 28.81
N THR A 413 -29.40 -28.55 27.71
CA THR A 413 -30.02 -29.88 27.73
C THR A 413 -29.16 -30.86 28.52
N GLN A 414 -29.71 -32.03 28.85
CA GLN A 414 -28.97 -33.12 29.50
C GLN A 414 -27.66 -33.52 28.78
N TYR A 415 -27.57 -33.23 27.47
CA TYR A 415 -26.40 -33.54 26.63
C TYR A 415 -25.56 -32.31 26.32
N GLY A 416 -25.83 -31.16 26.93
CA GLY A 416 -24.98 -29.96 26.86
C GLY A 416 -25.27 -28.99 25.72
N THR A 417 -26.33 -29.20 24.93
CA THR A 417 -26.79 -28.21 23.94
C THR A 417 -27.41 -27.02 24.68
N PRO A 418 -26.93 -25.78 24.48
CA PRO A 418 -27.58 -24.59 25.04
C PRO A 418 -29.03 -24.49 24.59
N LEU A 419 -29.93 -24.17 25.52
CA LEU A 419 -31.33 -23.91 25.20
C LEU A 419 -31.49 -22.50 24.64
N LEU A 420 -32.31 -22.39 23.60
CA LEU A 420 -32.75 -21.11 23.07
C LEU A 420 -33.81 -20.53 24.01
N ASP A 421 -33.60 -19.30 24.47
CA ASP A 421 -34.62 -18.50 25.14
C ASP A 421 -34.68 -17.08 24.56
N GLU A 422 -35.70 -16.31 24.94
CA GLU A 422 -35.98 -14.98 24.36
C GLU A 422 -34.84 -13.96 24.56
N ASN A 423 -34.00 -14.17 25.57
CA ASN A 423 -32.86 -13.30 25.90
C ASN A 423 -31.51 -14.01 25.68
N GLN A 424 -31.52 -15.25 25.16
CA GLN A 424 -30.34 -16.08 25.03
C GLN A 424 -30.34 -16.83 23.69
N LEU A 425 -29.80 -16.15 22.68
CA LEU A 425 -29.70 -16.66 21.32
C LEU A 425 -28.52 -17.61 21.10
N ASN A 426 -27.61 -17.70 22.08
CA ASN A 426 -26.39 -18.51 22.07
C ASN A 426 -25.47 -18.27 20.86
N PRO A 427 -25.05 -17.02 20.60
CA PRO A 427 -24.15 -16.69 19.48
C PRO A 427 -22.74 -17.29 19.58
N GLU A 428 -22.34 -17.76 20.76
CA GLU A 428 -21.07 -18.47 20.99
C GLU A 428 -21.07 -19.94 20.50
N ARG A 429 -22.14 -20.37 19.82
CA ARG A 429 -22.18 -21.66 19.13
C ARG A 429 -21.32 -21.60 17.88
N LEU A 430 -20.32 -22.48 17.81
CA LEU A 430 -19.33 -22.46 16.74
C LEU A 430 -19.68 -23.50 15.68
N SER A 431 -19.66 -23.09 14.41
CA SER A 431 -19.77 -24.01 13.27
C SER A 431 -18.38 -24.50 12.88
N VAL A 432 -18.17 -25.81 12.85
CA VAL A 432 -16.93 -26.45 12.41
C VAL A 432 -17.17 -27.16 11.08
N LYS A 433 -16.31 -26.88 10.10
CA LYS A 433 -16.33 -27.58 8.81
C LYS A 433 -15.81 -29.00 8.98
N VAL A 434 -16.60 -29.98 8.58
CA VAL A 434 -16.27 -31.41 8.65
C VAL A 434 -16.60 -32.11 7.33
N PRO A 435 -16.01 -33.29 7.04
CA PRO A 435 -16.42 -34.12 5.93
C PRO A 435 -17.93 -34.45 5.94
N ARG A 436 -18.52 -34.66 4.76
CA ARG A 436 -19.97 -34.91 4.65
C ARG A 436 -20.41 -36.24 5.26
N ASP A 437 -19.49 -37.18 5.34
CA ASP A 437 -19.61 -38.50 5.96
C ASP A 437 -19.13 -38.53 7.41
N TYR A 438 -18.75 -37.38 7.99
CA TYR A 438 -18.35 -37.31 9.39
C TYR A 438 -19.52 -37.65 10.32
N VAL A 439 -19.35 -38.66 11.15
CA VAL A 439 -20.38 -39.14 12.07
C VAL A 439 -20.08 -38.62 13.47
N ALA A 440 -20.99 -37.80 13.99
CA ALA A 440 -21.01 -37.37 15.38
C ALA A 440 -22.45 -37.18 15.84
N LYS A 441 -22.68 -37.34 17.15
CA LYS A 441 -23.99 -37.13 17.77
C LYS A 441 -23.91 -36.10 18.89
N VAL A 442 -25.06 -35.57 19.27
CA VAL A 442 -25.18 -34.62 20.37
C VAL A 442 -24.61 -35.21 21.65
N GLY A 443 -23.84 -34.41 22.38
CA GLY A 443 -23.23 -34.78 23.66
C GLY A 443 -21.83 -35.37 23.55
N ASP A 444 -21.44 -35.84 22.37
CA ASP A 444 -20.08 -36.26 22.08
C ASP A 444 -19.09 -35.11 22.34
N THR A 445 -17.85 -35.44 22.71
CA THR A 445 -16.80 -34.44 23.02
C THR A 445 -15.51 -34.78 22.28
N PHE A 446 -14.85 -33.78 21.71
CA PHE A 446 -13.54 -33.97 21.11
C PHE A 446 -12.47 -34.21 22.19
N THR A 447 -11.58 -35.16 21.93
CA THR A 447 -10.49 -35.56 22.85
C THR A 447 -9.35 -34.54 22.94
N GLY A 448 -9.36 -33.52 22.09
CA GLY A 448 -8.35 -32.47 22.03
C GLY A 448 -8.89 -31.21 21.39
N ASP A 449 -8.01 -30.24 21.24
CA ASP A 449 -8.35 -28.92 20.71
C ASP A 449 -8.48 -28.96 19.18
N ILE A 450 -9.33 -28.10 18.64
CA ILE A 450 -9.47 -27.90 17.20
C ILE A 450 -8.90 -26.53 16.87
N THR A 451 -7.87 -26.49 16.01
CA THR A 451 -7.38 -25.23 15.44
C THR A 451 -7.82 -25.12 13.99
N GLY A 452 -8.35 -23.97 13.61
CA GLY A 452 -8.84 -23.70 12.27
C GLY A 452 -8.89 -22.22 11.94
N VAL A 453 -9.11 -21.91 10.67
CA VAL A 453 -9.27 -20.53 10.20
C VAL A 453 -10.74 -20.13 10.21
N VAL A 454 -11.04 -18.92 10.68
CA VAL A 454 -12.38 -18.33 10.63
C VAL A 454 -12.64 -17.81 9.22
N GLY A 455 -13.82 -18.13 8.66
CA GLY A 455 -14.29 -17.53 7.43
C GLY A 455 -15.82 -17.51 7.38
N TYR A 456 -16.37 -16.91 6.33
CA TYR A 456 -17.81 -16.74 6.16
C TYR A 456 -18.32 -17.43 4.89
N ASP A 457 -19.30 -18.32 5.03
CA ASP A 457 -20.02 -18.90 3.89
C ASP A 457 -21.40 -19.42 4.28
N TYR A 458 -22.31 -19.48 3.31
CA TYR A 458 -23.71 -19.90 3.50
C TYR A 458 -24.42 -19.16 4.65
N GLY A 459 -24.20 -17.85 4.75
CA GLY A 459 -24.85 -16.99 5.76
C GLY A 459 -24.36 -17.21 7.19
N SER A 460 -23.15 -17.75 7.40
CA SER A 460 -22.62 -18.00 8.75
C SER A 460 -21.10 -18.02 8.81
N PHE A 461 -20.56 -17.53 9.93
CA PHE A 461 -19.17 -17.77 10.29
C PHE A 461 -18.92 -19.25 10.58
N ARG A 462 -17.80 -19.75 10.07
CA ARG A 462 -17.39 -21.15 10.21
C ARG A 462 -15.89 -21.28 10.37
N ILE A 463 -15.49 -22.19 11.24
CA ILE A 463 -14.10 -22.55 11.47
C ILE A 463 -13.76 -23.73 10.56
N SER A 464 -12.77 -23.54 9.69
CA SER A 464 -12.21 -24.59 8.84
C SER A 464 -10.96 -25.18 9.49
N PRO A 465 -11.00 -26.43 10.02
CA PRO A 465 -9.84 -27.05 10.64
C PRO A 465 -8.65 -27.11 9.70
N ILE A 466 -7.46 -26.78 10.22
CA ILE A 466 -6.20 -26.82 9.46
C ILE A 466 -5.34 -28.05 9.79
N THR A 467 -5.80 -28.86 10.73
CA THR A 467 -5.24 -30.16 11.09
C THR A 467 -6.33 -31.23 11.07
N GLU A 468 -5.94 -32.49 11.15
CA GLU A 468 -6.90 -33.57 11.38
C GLU A 468 -7.69 -33.33 12.67
N LEU A 469 -8.98 -33.68 12.64
CA LEU A 469 -9.86 -33.54 13.79
C LEU A 469 -9.49 -34.56 14.88
N PRO A 470 -9.51 -34.17 16.17
CA PRO A 470 -9.33 -35.11 17.27
C PRO A 470 -10.38 -36.22 17.26
N ALA A 471 -10.04 -37.34 17.90
CA ALA A 471 -11.01 -38.40 18.13
C ALA A 471 -12.15 -37.90 19.02
N VAL A 472 -13.30 -38.56 18.93
CA VAL A 472 -14.51 -38.20 19.68
C VAL A 472 -14.79 -39.23 20.77
N VAL A 473 -15.12 -38.75 21.97
CA VAL A 473 -15.63 -39.57 23.07
C VAL A 473 -17.16 -39.56 23.02
N ASP A 474 -17.74 -40.76 23.13
CA ASP A 474 -19.19 -40.95 23.17
C ASP A 474 -19.81 -40.21 24.37
N GLY A 475 -20.71 -39.27 24.08
CA GLY A 475 -21.46 -38.52 25.08
C GLY A 475 -22.51 -39.33 25.84
N GLY A 476 -22.67 -40.61 25.51
CA GLY A 476 -23.64 -41.50 26.14
C GLY A 476 -25.08 -41.22 25.71
N PHE A 477 -25.28 -40.44 24.65
CA PHE A 477 -26.61 -40.20 24.09
C PHE A 477 -27.22 -41.53 23.66
N LYS A 478 -28.31 -41.90 24.32
CA LYS A 478 -29.14 -43.04 23.96
C LYS A 478 -30.51 -42.52 23.54
N GLN A 479 -30.95 -42.93 22.36
CA GLN A 479 -32.32 -42.70 21.93
C GLN A 479 -33.26 -43.36 22.96
N VAL A 480 -34.17 -42.57 23.54
CA VAL A 480 -35.14 -43.07 24.51
C VAL A 480 -36.40 -43.46 23.74
N GLY A 481 -36.80 -44.74 23.83
CA GLY A 481 -38.06 -45.23 23.27
C GLY A 481 -39.28 -44.74 24.06
N ALA A 482 -40.47 -44.86 23.47
CA ALA A 482 -41.70 -44.49 24.15
C ALA A 482 -42.00 -45.46 25.31
N ASN A 483 -42.20 -44.93 26.52
CA ASN A 483 -42.66 -45.71 27.68
C ASN A 483 -44.20 -45.89 27.71
N ILE A 484 -44.89 -45.49 26.64
CA ILE A 484 -46.35 -45.50 26.60
C ILE A 484 -46.85 -46.94 26.40
N GLN A 485 -47.61 -47.44 27.38
CA GLN A 485 -48.26 -48.74 27.30
C GLN A 485 -49.69 -48.58 26.77
N PRO A 486 -50.13 -49.43 25.82
CA PRO A 486 -51.52 -49.45 25.35
C PRO A 486 -52.51 -49.66 26.50
N ARG A 487 -53.64 -48.94 26.48
CA ARG A 487 -54.75 -49.12 27.43
C ARG A 487 -56.03 -49.37 26.66
N LEU A 488 -56.80 -50.39 27.07
CA LEU A 488 -57.99 -50.86 26.34
C LEU A 488 -59.09 -49.80 26.18
N ASP A 489 -59.12 -48.81 27.07
CA ASP A 489 -60.10 -47.73 27.12
C ASP A 489 -59.58 -46.39 26.59
N LYS A 490 -58.33 -46.33 26.08
CA LYS A 490 -57.69 -45.08 25.65
C LYS A 490 -57.06 -45.18 24.27
N LEU A 491 -57.25 -44.12 23.47
CA LEU A 491 -56.47 -43.91 22.26
C LEU A 491 -55.08 -43.38 22.65
N THR A 492 -54.04 -44.12 22.28
CA THR A 492 -52.65 -43.63 22.34
C THR A 492 -52.29 -43.06 20.99
N VAL A 493 -51.89 -41.78 20.95
CA VAL A 493 -51.45 -41.11 19.73
C VAL A 493 -49.98 -40.74 19.89
N ALA A 494 -49.15 -41.19 18.94
CA ALA A 494 -47.81 -40.67 18.75
C ALA A 494 -47.82 -39.82 17.47
N THR A 495 -47.36 -38.59 17.57
CA THR A 495 -47.11 -37.74 16.41
C THR A 495 -45.61 -37.74 16.15
N TYR A 496 -45.22 -38.19 14.96
CA TYR A 496 -43.82 -38.23 14.54
C TYR A 496 -43.66 -37.34 13.31
N ASN A 497 -42.70 -36.41 13.33
CA ASN A 497 -42.35 -35.67 12.12
C ASN A 497 -41.58 -36.62 11.20
N ILE A 498 -42.18 -37.01 10.07
CA ILE A 498 -41.57 -37.96 9.12
C ILE A 498 -40.54 -37.24 8.22
N GLU A 499 -39.74 -36.31 8.76
CA GLU A 499 -38.62 -35.66 8.06
C GLU A 499 -38.99 -35.12 6.66
N ASN A 500 -40.13 -34.42 6.53
CA ASN A 500 -40.66 -33.95 5.23
C ASN A 500 -40.78 -35.09 4.19
N PHE A 501 -41.29 -36.25 4.60
CA PHE A 501 -41.53 -37.39 3.73
C PHE A 501 -42.36 -36.98 2.52
N SER A 502 -41.82 -37.22 1.33
CA SER A 502 -42.45 -36.90 0.06
C SER A 502 -42.31 -38.07 -0.91
N ALA A 503 -43.18 -38.13 -1.92
CA ALA A 503 -43.06 -39.10 -2.99
C ALA A 503 -41.85 -38.82 -3.91
N ASN A 504 -41.13 -37.70 -3.72
CA ASN A 504 -39.95 -37.34 -4.48
C ASN A 504 -38.75 -38.16 -3.98
N LYS A 505 -38.31 -39.15 -4.78
CA LYS A 505 -37.17 -40.02 -4.46
C LYS A 505 -35.84 -39.28 -4.25
N LYS A 506 -35.72 -38.03 -4.71
CA LYS A 506 -34.54 -37.19 -4.42
C LYS A 506 -34.54 -36.63 -3.00
N GLU A 507 -35.72 -36.39 -2.41
CA GLU A 507 -35.88 -35.85 -1.05
C GLU A 507 -36.13 -36.95 -0.02
N THR A 508 -36.70 -38.07 -0.46
CA THR A 508 -37.00 -39.25 0.34
C THR A 508 -36.41 -40.49 -0.32
N THR A 509 -35.13 -40.73 -0.06
CA THR A 509 -34.40 -41.90 -0.58
C THR A 509 -34.86 -43.20 0.08
N ASP A 510 -34.59 -44.34 -0.55
CA ASP A 510 -34.92 -45.65 0.01
C ASP A 510 -34.18 -45.90 1.34
N GLU A 511 -32.95 -45.39 1.52
CA GLU A 511 -32.28 -45.40 2.84
C GLU A 511 -33.05 -44.59 3.88
N LYS A 512 -33.52 -43.38 3.53
CA LYS A 512 -34.31 -42.54 4.44
C LYS A 512 -35.63 -43.23 4.80
N VAL A 513 -36.31 -43.86 3.85
CA VAL A 513 -37.53 -44.65 4.13
C VAL A 513 -37.22 -45.78 5.10
N LYS A 514 -36.13 -46.53 4.90
CA LYS A 514 -35.74 -47.62 5.81
C LYS A 514 -35.37 -47.10 7.20
N ALA A 515 -34.66 -45.99 7.29
CA ALA A 515 -34.28 -45.37 8.56
C ALA A 515 -35.52 -44.87 9.34
N LEU A 516 -36.46 -44.22 8.65
CA LEU A 516 -37.73 -43.77 9.23
C LEU A 516 -38.61 -44.95 9.65
N ALA A 517 -38.69 -46.00 8.85
CA ALA A 517 -39.43 -47.22 9.22
C ALA A 517 -38.79 -47.92 10.43
N TYR A 518 -37.45 -47.88 10.54
CA TYR A 518 -36.73 -48.40 11.70
C TYR A 518 -37.01 -47.56 12.96
N SER A 519 -36.98 -46.22 12.86
CA SER A 519 -37.21 -45.32 14.00
C SER A 519 -38.68 -45.26 14.47
N ILE A 520 -39.64 -45.64 13.62
CA ILE A 520 -41.04 -45.80 14.03
C ILE A 520 -41.23 -47.14 14.75
N LYS A 521 -40.45 -48.17 14.38
CA LYS A 521 -40.60 -49.54 14.90
C LYS A 521 -39.84 -49.78 16.20
N TYR A 522 -38.75 -49.06 16.43
CA TYR A 522 -37.83 -49.17 17.56
C TYR A 522 -37.47 -47.79 18.08
#